data_AF-A0A377HFT5-F1
#
_entry.id   AF-A0A377HFT5-F1
#
_cell.length_a   1.000
_cell.length_b   1.000
_cell.length_c   1.000
_cell.angle_alpha   90.00
_cell.angle_beta   90.00
_cell.angle_gamma   90.00
#
_symmetry.space_group_name_H-M   'P 1'
#
loop_
_entity.id
_entity.type
_entity.pdbx_description
1 polymer ?
#
loop_
_entity_poly.entity_id
_entity_poly.type
_entity_poly.pdbx_seq_one_letter_code
_entity_poly.pdbx_strand_id
1 'polypeptide(L)'
;MGRRRKNPEHEKLPPNVYPNKYSYVWKPTSRESVTLTAIKDGLAALWKKYEETVNNRDRAMTFGRLWEKFLASAYYSDLSPRTQKDYLQHQKKLLAVFGKVPADSIKPEHIRRYMDKRGSRVKRKPTMKKAVCPAFTVGGMSEGT
;
A
#
# COMPACT_ATOMS: atom_id res chain seq x y z
N MET A 1 4.81 -13.82 -21.30
CA MET A 1 3.85 -13.81 -22.44
C MET A 1 2.64 -14.65 -22.06
N GLY A 2 1.45 -14.05 -21.97
CA GLY A 2 0.24 -14.75 -21.52
C GLY A 2 -0.21 -15.81 -22.53
N ARG A 3 -0.59 -17.00 -22.04
CA ARG A 3 -1.06 -18.11 -22.88
C ARG A 3 -2.29 -17.68 -23.69
N ARG A 4 -2.22 -17.79 -25.02
CA ARG A 4 -3.38 -17.57 -25.91
C ARG A 4 -4.52 -18.52 -25.55
N ARG A 5 -5.75 -18.01 -25.62
CA ARG A 5 -6.96 -18.79 -25.29
C ARG A 5 -7.17 -19.86 -26.37
N LYS A 6 -7.60 -21.06 -25.96
CA LYS A 6 -7.77 -22.20 -26.86
C LYS A 6 -9.00 -22.10 -27.77
N ASN A 7 -10.03 -21.35 -27.36
CA ASN A 7 -11.26 -21.19 -28.15
C ASN A 7 -11.34 -19.78 -28.76
N PRO A 8 -11.65 -19.66 -30.05
CA PRO A 8 -11.72 -18.37 -30.77
C PRO A 8 -12.86 -17.48 -30.27
N GLU A 9 -13.97 -18.07 -29.80
CA GLU A 9 -15.09 -17.30 -29.22
C GLU A 9 -14.70 -16.56 -27.93
N HIS A 10 -13.65 -17.02 -27.25
CA HIS A 10 -13.15 -16.37 -26.04
C HIS A 10 -12.13 -15.27 -26.34
N GLU A 11 -11.81 -14.99 -27.60
CA GLU A 11 -10.90 -13.89 -27.95
C GLU A 11 -11.57 -12.52 -27.78
N LYS A 12 -12.89 -12.46 -27.98
CA LYS A 12 -13.70 -11.24 -27.79
C LYS A 12 -13.99 -10.91 -26.32
N LEU A 13 -13.60 -11.79 -25.39
CA LEU A 13 -13.89 -11.62 -23.97
C LEU A 13 -12.78 -10.83 -23.26
N PRO A 14 -13.12 -9.96 -22.30
CA PRO A 14 -12.14 -9.19 -21.52
C PRO A 14 -11.16 -10.11 -20.76
N PRO A 15 -9.98 -9.58 -20.36
CA PRO A 15 -8.97 -10.37 -19.67
C PRO A 15 -9.51 -10.96 -18.37
N ASN A 16 -9.08 -12.19 -18.05
CA ASN A 16 -9.52 -12.95 -16.87
C ASN A 16 -11.03 -13.22 -16.75
N VAL A 17 -11.82 -12.99 -17.80
CA VAL A 17 -13.23 -13.39 -17.86
C VAL A 17 -13.35 -14.72 -18.61
N TYR A 18 -14.11 -15.63 -18.01
CA TYR A 18 -14.39 -16.96 -18.53
C TYR A 18 -15.92 -17.16 -18.59
N PRO A 19 -16.46 -17.69 -19.69
CA PRO A 19 -17.84 -18.10 -19.73
C PRO A 19 -18.00 -19.42 -18.97
N ASN A 20 -19.03 -19.49 -18.13
CA ASN A 20 -19.62 -20.70 -17.61
C ASN A 20 -20.86 -21.06 -18.45
N LYS A 21 -21.50 -22.21 -18.22
CA LYS A 21 -22.71 -22.65 -18.93
C LYS A 21 -23.88 -21.63 -18.88
N TYR A 22 -23.92 -20.78 -17.86
CA TYR A 22 -25.04 -19.85 -17.61
C TYR A 22 -24.62 -18.39 -17.46
N SER A 23 -23.35 -18.10 -17.16
CA SER A 23 -22.91 -16.76 -16.75
C SER A 23 -21.43 -16.52 -17.08
N TYR A 24 -21.05 -15.26 -17.19
CA TYR A 24 -19.65 -14.84 -17.29
C TYR A 24 -19.05 -14.66 -15.89
N VAL A 25 -17.91 -15.30 -15.65
CA VAL A 25 -17.18 -15.26 -14.39
C VAL A 25 -15.87 -14.55 -14.60
N TRP A 26 -15.63 -13.49 -13.84
CA TRP A 26 -14.36 -12.79 -13.78
C TRP A 26 -13.50 -13.31 -12.63
N LYS A 27 -12.24 -13.60 -12.92
CA LYS A 27 -11.26 -14.10 -11.95
C LYS A 27 -10.11 -13.10 -11.77
N PRO A 28 -10.28 -12.05 -10.95
CA PRO A 28 -9.25 -11.02 -10.75
C PRO A 28 -7.97 -11.56 -10.12
N THR A 29 -8.08 -12.56 -9.24
CA THR A 29 -6.95 -13.27 -8.61
C THR A 29 -7.28 -14.77 -8.60
N SER A 30 -6.28 -15.65 -8.52
CA SER A 30 -6.46 -17.10 -8.56
C SER A 30 -7.45 -17.67 -7.54
N ARG A 31 -7.75 -16.93 -6.46
CA ARG A 31 -8.61 -17.35 -5.35
C ARG A 31 -10.01 -16.71 -5.35
N GLU A 32 -10.24 -15.69 -6.18
CA GLU A 32 -11.50 -14.94 -6.18
C GLU A 32 -12.19 -15.11 -7.54
N SER A 33 -13.48 -15.45 -7.49
CA SER A 33 -14.35 -15.49 -8.66
C SER A 33 -15.57 -14.62 -8.42
N VAL A 34 -15.76 -13.62 -9.28
CA VAL A 34 -16.91 -12.72 -9.26
C VAL A 34 -17.77 -13.00 -10.50
N THR A 35 -19.03 -13.33 -10.28
CA THR A 35 -20.02 -13.49 -11.37
C THR A 35 -20.43 -12.11 -11.88
N LEU A 36 -20.23 -11.84 -13.17
CA LEU A 36 -20.55 -10.53 -13.77
C LEU A 36 -21.99 -10.47 -14.26
N THR A 37 -22.33 -11.27 -15.27
CA THR A 37 -23.64 -11.24 -15.95
C THR A 37 -24.04 -12.63 -16.46
N ALA A 38 -25.33 -12.82 -16.72
CA ALA A 38 -25.81 -13.99 -17.43
C ALA A 38 -25.41 -13.92 -18.90
N ILE A 39 -25.26 -15.08 -19.57
CA ILE A 39 -24.91 -15.10 -21.01
C ILE A 39 -26.00 -14.42 -21.86
N LYS A 40 -27.25 -14.49 -21.40
CA LYS A 40 -28.43 -13.94 -22.10
C LYS A 40 -28.37 -12.42 -22.31
N ASP A 41 -27.66 -11.70 -21.44
CA ASP A 41 -27.60 -10.23 -21.47
C ASP A 41 -26.65 -9.69 -22.55
N GLY A 42 -25.88 -10.58 -23.21
CA GLY A 42 -24.99 -10.24 -24.32
C GLY A 42 -23.67 -9.58 -23.91
N LEU A 43 -22.79 -9.40 -24.89
CA LEU A 43 -21.43 -8.89 -24.66
C LEU A 43 -21.40 -7.43 -24.18
N ALA A 44 -22.32 -6.58 -24.65
CA ALA A 44 -22.34 -5.17 -24.25
C ALA A 44 -22.58 -4.98 -22.74
N ALA A 45 -23.53 -5.74 -22.18
CA ALA A 45 -23.81 -5.73 -20.75
C ALA A 45 -22.62 -6.27 -19.93
N LEU A 46 -21.92 -7.29 -20.47
CA LEU A 46 -20.70 -7.83 -19.87
C LEU A 46 -19.59 -6.77 -19.78
N TRP A 47 -19.31 -6.04 -20.86
CA TRP A 47 -18.28 -4.99 -20.89
C TRP A 47 -18.60 -3.88 -19.89
N LYS A 48 -19.84 -3.41 -19.85
CA LYS A 48 -20.26 -2.37 -18.88
C LYS A 48 -20.10 -2.84 -17.43
N LYS A 49 -20.53 -4.06 -17.10
CA LYS A 49 -20.38 -4.63 -15.75
C LYS A 49 -18.93 -4.91 -15.38
N TYR A 50 -18.13 -5.35 -16.33
CA TYR A 50 -16.69 -5.52 -16.16
C TYR A 50 -16.04 -4.18 -15.80
N GLU A 51 -16.31 -3.12 -16.55
CA GLU A 51 -15.79 -1.78 -16.26
C GLU A 51 -16.25 -1.25 -14.90
N GLU A 52 -17.54 -1.40 -14.55
CA GLU A 52 -18.06 -1.02 -13.23
C GLU A 52 -17.33 -1.76 -12.10
N THR A 53 -17.12 -3.07 -12.23
CA THR A 53 -16.47 -3.88 -11.18
C THR A 53 -14.99 -3.60 -11.05
N VAL A 54 -14.27 -3.40 -12.17
CA VAL A 54 -12.86 -3.00 -12.18
C VAL A 54 -12.72 -1.60 -11.58
N ASN A 55 -13.54 -0.64 -12.03
CA ASN A 55 -13.50 0.73 -11.54
C ASN A 55 -13.86 0.82 -10.06
N ASN A 56 -14.82 0.04 -9.57
CA ASN A 56 -15.13 -0.02 -8.13
C ASN A 56 -13.97 -0.59 -7.32
N ARG A 57 -13.30 -1.64 -7.82
CA ARG A 57 -12.10 -2.20 -7.18
C ARG A 57 -10.94 -1.21 -7.18
N ASP A 58 -10.79 -0.44 -8.25
CA ASP A 58 -9.77 0.61 -8.34
C ASP A 58 -10.12 1.83 -7.48
N ARG A 59 -11.39 2.24 -7.42
CA ARG A 59 -11.88 3.36 -6.60
C ARG A 59 -11.71 3.14 -5.11
N ALA A 60 -11.51 1.90 -4.65
CA ALA A 60 -11.12 1.65 -3.27
C ALA A 60 -9.85 2.47 -2.95
N MET A 61 -9.99 3.45 -2.05
CA MET A 61 -8.90 4.33 -1.63
C MET A 61 -7.92 3.53 -0.77
N THR A 62 -6.97 2.86 -1.43
CA THR A 62 -5.89 2.15 -0.77
C THR A 62 -4.84 3.13 -0.25
N PHE A 63 -4.07 2.68 0.75
CA PHE A 63 -2.95 3.45 1.28
C PHE A 63 -1.95 3.85 0.18
N GLY A 64 -1.75 2.99 -0.83
CA GLY A 64 -0.89 3.28 -1.98
C GLY A 64 -1.34 4.52 -2.76
N ARG A 65 -2.64 4.60 -3.10
CA ARG A 65 -3.22 5.75 -3.80
C ARG A 65 -3.20 7.03 -2.98
N LEU A 66 -3.44 6.94 -1.67
CA LEU A 66 -3.30 8.09 -0.77
C LEU A 66 -1.86 8.60 -0.76
N TRP A 67 -0.89 7.70 -0.77
CA TRP A 67 0.50 8.08 -0.80
C TRP A 67 0.91 8.69 -2.15
N GLU A 68 0.41 8.18 -3.27
CA GLU A 68 0.62 8.80 -4.59
C GLU A 68 0.06 10.22 -4.63
N LYS A 69 -1.14 10.44 -4.08
CA LYS A 69 -1.72 11.78 -3.92
C LYS A 69 -0.86 12.68 -3.03
N PHE A 70 -0.26 12.13 -1.98
CA PHE A 70 0.67 12.87 -1.11
C PHE A 70 1.95 13.26 -1.87
N LEU A 71 2.53 12.36 -2.67
CA LEU A 71 3.70 12.67 -3.50
C LEU A 71 3.40 13.71 -4.58
N ALA A 72 2.17 13.73 -5.10
CA ALA A 72 1.71 14.73 -6.06
C ALA A 72 1.37 16.09 -5.42
N SER A 73 1.34 16.18 -4.09
CA SER A 73 1.04 17.43 -3.38
C SER A 73 2.25 18.37 -3.33
N ALA A 74 1.99 19.68 -3.40
CA ALA A 74 3.02 20.73 -3.33
C ALA A 74 3.86 20.65 -2.03
N TYR A 75 3.27 20.12 -0.96
CA TYR A 75 3.99 19.92 0.29
C TYR A 75 5.23 19.03 0.10
N TYR A 76 5.13 17.96 -0.71
CA TYR A 76 6.28 17.07 -0.94
C TYR A 76 7.34 17.70 -1.86
N SER A 77 6.94 18.52 -2.84
CA SER A 77 7.89 19.19 -3.73
C SER A 77 8.74 20.23 -3.01
N ASP A 78 8.19 20.86 -1.97
CA ASP A 78 8.88 21.91 -1.20
C ASP A 78 9.86 21.34 -0.16
N LEU A 79 9.84 20.02 0.08
CA LEU A 79 10.76 19.36 1.01
C LEU A 79 12.19 19.28 0.46
N SER A 80 13.17 19.31 1.37
CA SER A 80 14.57 19.13 1.01
C SER A 80 14.83 17.78 0.30
N PRO A 81 15.76 17.71 -0.66
CA PRO A 81 16.03 16.49 -1.43
C PRO A 81 16.56 15.34 -0.57
N ARG A 82 17.16 15.64 0.59
CA ARG A 82 17.58 14.63 1.57
C ARG A 82 16.38 13.99 2.24
N THR A 83 15.44 14.80 2.71
CA THR A 83 14.22 14.32 3.36
C THR A 83 13.33 13.55 2.38
N GLN A 84 13.22 14.00 1.13
CA GLN A 84 12.51 13.28 0.06
C GLN A 84 13.06 11.85 -0.14
N LYS A 85 14.39 11.69 -0.19
CA LYS A 85 15.02 10.37 -0.29
C LYS A 85 14.69 9.48 0.91
N ASP A 86 14.69 10.03 2.12
CA ASP A 86 14.34 9.29 3.33
C ASP A 86 12.86 8.83 3.31
N TYR A 87 11.95 9.69 2.85
CA TYR A 87 10.54 9.33 2.65
C TYR A 87 10.38 8.18 1.65
N LEU A 88 11.05 8.23 0.49
CA LEU A 88 10.98 7.15 -0.51
C LEU A 88 11.51 5.81 0.03
N GLN A 89 12.59 5.84 0.83
CA GLN A 89 13.14 4.63 1.45
C GLN A 89 12.20 4.03 2.49
N HIS A 90 11.53 4.87 3.28
CA HIS A 90 10.56 4.43 4.28
C HIS A 90 9.25 3.97 3.65
N GLN A 91 8.79 4.65 2.61
CA GLN A 91 7.59 4.32 1.85
C GLN A 91 7.66 2.91 1.28
N LYS A 92 8.80 2.49 0.67
CA LYS A 92 8.94 1.12 0.12
C LYS A 92 8.58 0.04 1.15
N LYS A 93 8.97 0.24 2.41
CA LYS A 93 8.70 -0.70 3.51
C LYS A 93 7.24 -0.63 3.98
N LEU A 94 6.63 0.55 3.94
CA LEU A 94 5.22 0.75 4.30
C LEU A 94 4.28 0.22 3.21
N LEU A 95 4.56 0.48 1.93
CA LEU A 95 3.82 -0.04 0.78
C LEU A 95 3.84 -1.56 0.72
N ALA A 96 4.96 -2.20 1.08
CA ALA A 96 5.05 -3.65 1.12
C ALA A 96 4.04 -4.29 2.10
N VAL A 97 3.67 -3.58 3.17
CA VAL A 97 2.76 -4.08 4.22
C VAL A 97 1.33 -3.56 4.04
N PHE A 98 1.18 -2.28 3.72
CA PHE A 98 -0.11 -1.59 3.69
C PHE A 98 -0.60 -1.24 2.28
N GLY A 99 0.21 -1.47 1.23
CA GLY A 99 -0.10 -0.97 -0.12
C GLY A 99 -1.42 -1.47 -0.72
N LYS A 100 -1.87 -2.68 -0.34
CA LYS A 100 -3.14 -3.27 -0.79
C LYS A 100 -4.28 -3.09 0.21
N VAL A 101 -4.01 -2.47 1.36
CA VAL A 101 -5.00 -2.30 2.42
C VAL A 101 -5.81 -1.02 2.14
N PRO A 102 -7.16 -1.08 2.20
CA PRO A 102 -7.99 0.12 2.12
C PRO A 102 -7.72 1.02 3.33
N ALA A 103 -7.67 2.33 3.12
CA ALA A 103 -7.30 3.31 4.14
C ALA A 103 -8.22 3.23 5.39
N ASP A 104 -9.51 2.99 5.17
CA ASP A 104 -10.52 2.91 6.23
C ASP A 104 -10.34 1.69 7.15
N SER A 105 -9.59 0.68 6.71
CA SER A 105 -9.29 -0.51 7.52
C SER A 105 -8.02 -0.39 8.34
N ILE A 106 -7.27 0.72 8.25
CA ILE A 106 -6.04 0.92 9.02
C ILE A 106 -6.39 1.33 10.45
N LYS A 107 -6.49 0.35 11.34
CA LYS A 107 -6.66 0.57 12.77
C LYS A 107 -5.32 0.86 13.46
N PRO A 108 -5.31 1.61 14.58
CA PRO A 108 -4.10 1.84 15.38
C PRO A 108 -3.42 0.54 15.84
N GLU A 109 -4.20 -0.55 16.02
CA GLU A 109 -3.68 -1.89 16.30
C GLU A 109 -2.71 -2.40 15.23
N HIS A 110 -2.99 -2.14 13.95
CA HIS A 110 -2.13 -2.55 12.84
C HIS A 110 -0.83 -1.76 12.83
N ILE A 111 -0.89 -0.47 13.18
CA ILE A 111 0.28 0.40 13.32
C ILE A 111 1.12 -0.08 14.49
N ARG A 112 0.53 -0.40 15.65
CA ARG A 112 1.25 -0.89 16.82
C ARG A 112 1.96 -2.22 16.53
N ARG A 113 1.24 -3.18 15.93
CA ARG A 113 1.82 -4.48 15.53
C ARG A 113 2.96 -4.30 14.51
N TYR A 114 2.86 -3.34 13.59
CA TYR A 114 3.94 -3.00 12.68
C TYR A 114 5.16 -2.42 13.41
N MET A 115 4.95 -1.50 14.36
CA MET A 115 6.00 -0.91 15.17
C MET A 115 6.71 -1.96 16.04
N ASP A 116 5.98 -2.90 16.66
CA ASP A 116 6.56 -3.95 17.49
C ASP A 116 7.41 -4.94 16.65
N LYS A 117 6.93 -5.33 15.47
CA LYS A 117 7.69 -6.15 14.51
C LYS A 117 8.93 -5.45 13.96
N ARG A 118 8.92 -4.12 13.86
CA ARG A 118 10.06 -3.31 13.43
C ARG A 118 11.06 -3.09 14.57
N GLY A 119 10.56 -2.84 15.78
CA GLY A 119 11.34 -2.63 16.99
C GLY A 119 12.14 -3.87 17.37
N SER A 120 11.60 -5.07 17.17
CA SER A 120 12.33 -6.33 17.40
C SER A 120 13.47 -6.57 16.41
N ARG A 121 13.38 -6.02 15.19
CA ARG A 121 14.43 -6.15 14.15
C ARG A 121 15.56 -5.14 14.32
N VAL A 122 15.34 -4.04 15.04
CA VAL A 122 16.35 -3.02 15.33
C VAL A 122 16.88 -3.23 16.75
N LYS A 123 17.69 -4.28 16.95
CA LYS A 123 18.75 -4.20 17.97
C LYS A 123 19.70 -3.10 17.52
N ARG A 124 19.47 -1.88 18.03
CA ARG A 124 20.37 -0.74 17.85
C ARG A 124 21.78 -1.16 18.26
N LYS A 125 22.79 -0.91 17.41
CA LYS A 125 24.17 -0.79 17.90
C LYS A 125 24.19 0.35 18.93
N PRO A 126 24.74 0.15 20.14
CA PRO A 126 24.73 1.15 21.20
C PRO A 126 25.86 2.16 21.00
N THR A 127 25.70 3.09 20.05
CA THR A 127 26.56 4.28 19.90
C THR A 127 25.66 5.35 19.27
N MET A 128 25.28 6.48 19.85
CA MET A 128 25.99 7.49 20.61
C MET A 128 24.92 8.31 21.36
N LYS A 129 24.59 7.92 22.60
CA LYS A 129 23.82 8.73 23.57
C LYS A 129 24.46 8.56 24.94
N LYS A 130 25.66 9.09 25.10
CA LYS A 130 26.31 9.36 26.39
C LYS A 130 27.18 10.61 26.21
N ALA A 131 26.54 11.78 26.14
CA ALA A 131 27.21 13.07 26.34
C ALA A 131 26.18 14.21 26.46
N VAL A 132 25.13 14.04 27.27
CA VAL A 132 24.38 15.20 27.81
C VAL A 132 23.89 14.81 29.20
N CYS A 133 24.56 15.36 30.22
CA CYS A 133 24.18 15.53 31.63
C CYS A 133 24.05 14.25 32.48
N PRO A 134 24.62 14.22 33.72
CA PRO A 134 24.46 15.28 34.73
C PRO A 134 25.74 15.65 35.50
N ALA A 135 25.90 16.94 35.83
CA ALA A 135 26.58 17.39 37.05
C ALA A 135 26.28 18.88 37.25
N PHE A 136 25.05 19.14 37.68
CA PHE A 136 24.75 20.32 38.47
C PHE A 136 25.37 20.06 39.85
N THR A 137 26.59 20.52 40.08
CA THR A 137 27.20 20.58 41.42
C THR A 137 27.85 21.95 41.57
N VAL A 138 27.04 22.86 42.13
CA VAL A 138 27.36 23.90 43.13
C VAL A 138 28.76 24.52 43.09
N GLY A 139 28.78 25.84 42.94
CA GLY A 139 29.98 26.67 43.00
C GLY A 139 30.60 26.83 44.39
N GLY A 140 31.77 27.44 44.41
CA GLY A 140 32.55 27.69 45.62
C GLY A 140 33.93 28.26 45.28
N MET A 141 33.93 29.54 44.94
CA MET A 141 35.09 30.43 44.89
C MET A 141 35.54 30.73 46.34
N SER A 142 36.81 30.51 46.73
CA SER A 142 37.56 31.33 47.72
C SER A 142 38.91 30.72 48.15
N GLU A 143 39.99 31.43 47.79
CA GLU A 143 41.17 31.89 48.59
C GLU A 143 41.93 31.04 49.63
N GLY A 144 43.27 31.27 49.65
CA GLY A 144 44.17 31.23 50.81
C GLY A 144 44.61 29.82 51.25
N THR A 145 45.88 29.46 51.41
CA THR A 145 47.08 30.19 51.83
C THR A 145 48.31 29.37 51.44
#